data_AF-A0A431R9P7-F1
#
_entry.id   AF-A0A431R9P7-F1
#
_cell.length_a   1.000
_cell.length_b   1.000
_cell.length_c   1.000
_cell.angle_alpha   90.00
_cell.angle_beta   90.00
_cell.angle_gamma   90.00
#
_symmetry.space_group_name_H-M   'P 1'
#
loop_
_entity.id
_entity.type
_entity.pdbx_description
1 polymer ?
#
loop_
_entity_poly.entity_id
_entity_poly.type
_entity_poly.pdbx_seq_one_letter_code
_entity_poly.pdbx_strand_id
1 'polypeptide(L)' 'IGHNVGSEAEVDAVMAEAVKAGARVVKPAQKTFWGGYAGYFQDPDDHLWEVVYNPAFVPED' A
#
# COMPACT_ATOMS: atom_id res chain seq x y z
N ILE A 1 -1.90 0.45 10.41
CA ILE A 1 -0.63 -0.32 10.32
C ILE A 1 0.03 0.05 9.00
N GLY A 2 1.36 0.22 8.97
CA GLY A 2 2.08 0.61 7.75
C GLY A 2 2.92 -0.54 7.20
N HIS A 3 2.82 -0.79 5.90
CA HIS A 3 3.63 -1.77 5.16
C HIS A 3 4.36 -1.07 4.02
N ASN A 4 5.68 -0.89 4.17
CA ASN A 4 6.51 -0.29 3.13
C ASN A 4 6.96 -1.37 2.14
N VAL A 5 6.87 -1.06 0.86
CA VAL A 5 7.31 -1.92 -0.25
C VAL A 5 8.31 -1.19 -1.14
N GLY A 6 9.00 -1.92 -2.02
CA GLY A 6 10.12 -1.43 -2.83
C GLY A 6 9.70 -0.79 -4.17
N SER A 7 8.44 -0.89 -4.58
CA SER A 7 7.97 -0.25 -5.82
C SER A 7 6.47 0.02 -5.84
N GLU A 8 6.02 0.85 -6.79
CA GLU A 8 4.59 1.10 -7.02
C GLU A 8 3.85 -0.17 -7.45
N ALA A 9 4.49 -1.01 -8.26
CA ALA A 9 3.93 -2.28 -8.69
C ALA A 9 3.71 -3.24 -7.50
N GLU A 10 4.61 -3.22 -6.51
CA GLU A 10 4.42 -3.99 -5.28
C GLU A 10 3.25 -3.45 -4.44
N VAL A 11 3.00 -2.13 -4.43
CA VAL A 11 1.80 -1.57 -3.78
C VAL A 11 0.55 -2.15 -4.44
N ASP A 12 0.47 -2.11 -5.77
CA ASP A 12 -0.68 -2.66 -6.51
C ASP A 12 -0.85 -4.17 -6.27
N ALA A 13 0.26 -4.92 -6.24
CA ALA A 13 0.25 -6.36 -5.99
C ALA A 13 -0.30 -6.71 -4.60
N VAL A 14 0.21 -6.05 -3.54
CA VAL A 14 -0.25 -6.28 -2.16
C VAL A 14 -1.71 -5.87 -1.99
N MET A 15 -2.12 -4.73 -2.57
CA MET A 15 -3.51 -4.28 -2.53
C MET A 15 -4.45 -5.31 -3.20
N ALA A 16 -4.06 -5.88 -4.34
CA ALA A 16 -4.82 -6.91 -5.02
C ALA A 16 -4.87 -8.23 -4.23
N GLU A 17 -3.78 -8.62 -3.57
CA GLU A 17 -3.72 -9.79 -2.70
C GLU A 17 -4.62 -9.62 -1.48
N ALA A 18 -4.60 -8.45 -0.83
CA ALA A 18 -5.47 -8.15 0.30
C ALA A 18 -6.95 -8.29 -0.07
N VAL A 19 -7.35 -7.75 -1.23
CA VAL A 19 -8.74 -7.90 -1.73
C VAL A 19 -9.10 -9.37 -1.97
N LYS A 20 -8.20 -10.16 -2.57
CA LYS A 20 -8.41 -11.61 -2.75
C LYS A 20 -8.56 -12.34 -1.41
N ALA A 21 -7.91 -11.86 -0.36
CA ALA A 21 -7.98 -12.38 1.01
C ALA A 21 -9.22 -11.90 1.79
N GLY A 22 -10.08 -11.07 1.21
CA GLY A 22 -11.32 -10.58 1.84
C GLY A 22 -11.22 -9.18 2.43
N ALA A 23 -10.11 -8.46 2.22
CA ALA A 23 -10.00 -7.06 2.62
C ALA A 23 -10.89 -6.14 1.78
N ARG A 24 -11.35 -5.05 2.39
CA ARG A 24 -12.09 -3.97 1.74
C ARG A 24 -11.16 -2.83 1.40
N VAL A 25 -11.08 -2.43 0.12
CA VAL A 25 -10.36 -1.21 -0.28
C VAL A 25 -11.06 0.00 0.33
N VAL A 26 -10.30 0.80 1.09
CA VAL A 26 -10.75 2.08 1.67
C VAL A 26 -10.35 3.24 0.75
N LYS A 27 -9.13 3.17 0.20
CA LYS A 27 -8.62 4.15 -0.76
C LYS A 27 -7.75 3.42 -1.80
N PRO A 28 -8.10 3.47 -3.09
CA PRO A 28 -7.29 2.89 -4.15
C PRO A 28 -5.87 3.44 -4.14
N ALA A 29 -4.92 2.60 -4.55
CA ALA A 29 -3.52 2.99 -4.69
C ALA A 29 -3.39 4.16 -5.68
N GLN A 30 -2.63 5.18 -5.29
CA GLN A 30 -2.42 6.37 -6.09
C GLN A 30 -1.16 7.13 -5.65
N LYS A 31 -0.70 8.04 -6.52
CA LYS A 31 0.40 8.96 -6.21
C LYS A 31 0.04 9.83 -5.00
N THR A 32 0.99 10.02 -4.11
CA THR A 32 0.85 10.87 -2.93
C THR A 32 1.40 12.26 -3.23
N PHE A 33 0.95 13.28 -2.48
CA PHE A 33 1.40 14.66 -2.67
C PHE A 33 2.89 14.88 -2.35
N TRP A 34 3.48 13.96 -1.58
CA TRP A 34 4.88 13.98 -1.16
C TRP A 34 5.79 13.12 -2.06
N GLY A 35 5.27 12.60 -3.17
CA GLY A 35 6.07 11.94 -4.20
C GLY A 35 6.18 10.42 -4.13
N GLY A 36 5.43 9.76 -3.24
CA GLY A 36 5.31 8.30 -3.21
C GLY A 36 4.05 7.76 -3.87
N TYR A 37 3.74 6.50 -3.58
CA TYR A 37 2.56 5.81 -4.08
C TYR A 37 1.98 4.94 -2.97
N ALA A 38 0.69 5.08 -2.66
CA ALA A 38 0.09 4.42 -1.51
C ALA A 38 -1.38 4.07 -1.71
N GLY A 39 -1.81 2.96 -1.11
CA GLY A 39 -3.19 2.49 -1.05
C GLY A 39 -3.57 2.07 0.37
N TYR A 40 -4.88 1.99 0.64
CA TYR A 40 -5.41 1.65 1.95
C TYR A 40 -6.53 0.62 1.86
N PHE A 41 -6.50 -0.35 2.75
CA PHE A 41 -7.55 -1.36 2.92
C PHE A 41 -7.84 -1.62 4.40
N GLN A 42 -9.01 -2.16 4.68
CA GLN A 42 -9.34 -2.76 5.97
C GLN A 42 -9.35 -4.27 5.85
N ASP A 43 -8.66 -4.95 6.76
CA ASP A 43 -8.71 -6.41 6.84
C ASP A 43 -10.09 -6.88 7.38
N PRO A 44 -10.38 -8.20 7.37
CA PRO A 44 -11.67 -8.72 7.84
C PRO A 44 -12.02 -8.39 9.30
N ASP A 45 -11.02 -8.01 10.10
CA ASP A 45 -11.17 -7.62 11.51
C ASP A 45 -11.21 -6.07 11.68
N ASP A 46 -11.43 -5.35 10.57
CA ASP A 46 -11.55 -3.89 10.46
C ASP A 46 -10.28 -3.08 10.79
N HIS A 47 -9.10 -3.71 10.88
CA HIS A 47 -7.86 -2.96 11.04
C HIS A 47 -7.49 -2.23 9.74
N LEU A 48 -7.18 -0.94 9.84
CA LEU A 48 -6.75 -0.13 8.71
C LEU A 48 -5.25 -0.35 8.41
N TRP A 49 -4.98 -0.73 7.17
CA TRP A 49 -3.65 -0.88 6.60
C TRP A 49 -3.36 0.19 5.57
N GLU A 50 -2.12 0.67 5.57
CA GLU A 50 -1.51 1.48 4.52
C GLU A 50 -0.39 0.65 3.88
N VAL A 51 -0.47 0.47 2.56
CA VAL A 51 0.62 -0.08 1.76
C VAL A 51 1.25 1.07 1.00
N VAL A 52 2.55 1.26 1.15
CA VAL A 52 3.23 2.46 0.68
C VAL A 52 4.57 2.14 0.04
N TYR A 53 4.81 2.73 -1.13
CA TYR A 53 6.14 2.90 -1.70
C TYR A 53 6.59 4.34 -1.44
N ASN A 54 7.68 4.49 -0.68
CA ASN A 54 8.33 5.76 -0.45
C ASN A 54 9.72 5.77 -1.13
N PRO A 55 9.89 6.50 -2.26
CA PRO A 55 11.17 6.55 -2.96
C PRO A 55 12.31 7.15 -2.13
N ALA A 56 12.00 7.94 -1.09
CA ALA A 56 13.01 8.49 -0.18
C ALA A 56 13.55 7.46 0.84
N PHE A 57 12.96 6.27 0.93
CA PHE A 57 13.42 5.19 1.80
C PHE A 57 14.06 4.03 1.05
N VAL A 58 14.31 4.19 -0.25
CA VAL A 58 15.11 3.24 -1.03
C VAL A 58 16.58 3.44 -0.63
N PRO A 59 17.29 2.41 -0.17
CA PRO A 59 18.72 2.51 0.11
C PRO A 59 19.48 3.01 -1.13
N GLU A 60 20.45 3.90 -0.92
CA GLU A 60 21.43 4.23 -1.95
C GLU A 60 22.33 3.00 -2.21
N ASP A 61 22.70 2.78 -3.48
CA ASP A 61 23.61 1.70 -3.90
C ASP A 61 25.02 1.83 -3.28
#